data_AF-A0A521VIM4-F1
#
_entry.id   AF-A0A521VIM4-F1
#
_cell.length_a   1.000
_cell.length_b   1.000
_cell.length_c   1.000
_cell.angle_alpha   90.00
_cell.angle_beta   90.00
_cell.angle_gamma   90.00
#
_symmetry.space_group_name_H-M   'P 1'
#
loop_
_entity.id
_entity.type
_entity.pdbx_description
1 polymer ?
#
loop_
_entity_poly.entity_id
_entity_poly.type
_entity_poly.pdbx_seq_one_letter_code
_entity_poly.pdbx_strand_id
1 'polypeptide(L)'
;MSVSLDQSLCAAGNPLLYEERARLAPSDRELSLLLRLSFGRELETFDLDELELARLVFAQVALMAGAALSADSEVFVGAERLWGDMQARIGKQEHTLAKRFLELLAQDEMHTESERRLLTKLAEALEDRRPHHGAPAS
;
A
#
# COMPACT_ATOMS: atom_id res chain seq x y z
N MET A 1 -20.04 -13.42 15.08
CA MET A 1 -18.87 -14.30 15.23
C MET A 1 -17.73 -13.59 14.55
N SER A 2 -16.86 -12.96 15.33
CA SER A 2 -15.83 -12.06 14.83
C SER A 2 -14.69 -12.86 14.22
N VAL A 3 -14.38 -12.55 12.96
CA VAL A 3 -13.33 -13.20 12.18
C VAL A 3 -11.98 -12.77 12.74
N SER A 4 -11.55 -13.40 13.84
CA SER A 4 -10.24 -13.21 14.45
C SER A 4 -9.22 -14.12 13.75
N LEU A 5 -9.10 -13.96 12.41
CA LEU A 5 -8.23 -14.78 11.56
C LEU A 5 -6.97 -14.02 11.06
N ASP A 6 -6.89 -12.70 11.24
CA ASP A 6 -5.69 -11.94 10.85
C ASP A 6 -4.52 -12.03 11.86
N GLN A 7 -4.73 -12.60 13.05
CA GLN A 7 -3.68 -12.63 14.09
C GLN A 7 -2.72 -13.83 14.02
N SER A 8 -3.09 -14.92 13.36
CA SER A 8 -2.47 -16.23 13.67
C SER A 8 -1.31 -16.66 12.76
N LEU A 9 -1.03 -15.99 11.63
CA LEU A 9 0.00 -16.49 10.69
C LEU A 9 1.05 -15.44 10.24
N CYS A 10 0.87 -14.14 10.52
CA CYS A 10 1.77 -13.07 10.05
C CYS A 10 2.47 -12.28 11.18
N ALA A 11 2.20 -12.60 12.44
CA ALA A 11 2.69 -11.86 13.62
C ALA A 11 4.19 -12.09 13.97
N ALA A 12 4.93 -12.88 13.21
CA ALA A 12 6.27 -13.34 13.60
C ALA A 12 7.44 -12.39 13.24
N GLY A 13 7.21 -11.31 12.47
CA GLY A 13 8.30 -10.48 11.94
C GLY A 13 8.65 -9.23 12.75
N ASN A 14 7.66 -8.36 13.03
CA ASN A 14 7.87 -7.09 13.72
C ASN A 14 6.52 -6.45 14.12
N PRO A 15 6.00 -6.65 15.35
CA PRO A 15 4.72 -6.12 15.79
C PRO A 15 4.64 -4.58 15.72
N LEU A 16 5.78 -3.90 15.86
CA LEU A 16 5.87 -2.43 15.78
C LEU A 16 5.49 -1.89 14.39
N LEU A 17 5.88 -2.57 13.30
CA LEU A 17 5.54 -2.14 11.94
C LEU A 17 4.04 -2.24 11.65
N TYR A 18 3.35 -3.20 12.29
CA TYR A 18 1.89 -3.31 12.18
C TYR A 18 1.19 -2.16 12.87
N GLU A 19 1.68 -1.75 14.05
CA GLU A 19 1.17 -0.57 14.75
C GLU A 19 1.44 0.71 13.95
N GLU A 20 2.64 0.86 13.40
CA GLU A 20 2.99 2.02 12.55
C GLU A 20 2.10 2.09 11.31
N ARG A 21 1.90 0.97 10.62
CA ARG A 21 0.96 0.90 9.49
C ARG A 21 -0.45 1.27 9.91
N ALA A 22 -0.94 0.74 11.03
CA ALA A 22 -2.29 1.04 11.50
C ALA A 22 -2.50 2.55 11.77
N ARG A 23 -1.46 3.25 12.24
CA ARG A 23 -1.50 4.72 12.44
C ARG A 23 -1.54 5.52 11.13
N LEU A 24 -1.14 4.91 10.02
CA LEU A 24 -1.14 5.51 8.68
C LEU A 24 -2.41 5.17 7.88
N ALA A 25 -3.37 4.47 8.48
CA ALA A 25 -4.65 4.20 7.83
C ALA A 25 -5.38 5.52 7.53
N PRO A 26 -5.91 5.69 6.31
CA PRO A 26 -6.57 6.93 5.94
C PRO A 26 -7.91 7.05 6.66
N SER A 27 -8.29 8.28 6.96
CA SER A 27 -9.67 8.62 7.33
C SER A 27 -10.63 8.35 6.18
N ASP A 28 -11.92 8.25 6.48
CA ASP A 28 -12.97 8.03 5.48
C ASP A 28 -12.95 9.12 4.40
N ARG A 29 -12.66 10.37 4.81
CA ARG A 29 -12.55 11.50 3.89
C ARG A 29 -11.37 11.33 2.93
N GLU A 30 -10.19 10.94 3.43
CA GLU A 30 -9.01 10.73 2.58
C GLU A 30 -9.21 9.54 1.64
N LEU A 31 -9.81 8.46 2.15
CA LEU A 31 -10.14 7.29 1.35
C LEU A 31 -11.14 7.63 0.24
N SER A 32 -12.20 8.39 0.55
CA SER A 32 -13.17 8.87 -0.42
C SER A 32 -12.51 9.66 -1.54
N LEU A 33 -11.66 10.62 -1.20
CA LEU A 33 -10.95 11.45 -2.17
C LEU A 33 -10.06 10.59 -3.08
N LEU A 34 -9.30 9.67 -2.50
CA LEU A 34 -8.40 8.81 -3.27
C LEU A 34 -9.16 7.87 -4.21
N LEU A 35 -10.21 7.20 -3.73
CA LEU A 35 -11.01 6.29 -4.54
C LEU A 35 -11.75 7.04 -5.65
N ARG A 36 -12.26 8.23 -5.38
CA ARG A 36 -12.89 9.08 -6.39
C ARG A 36 -11.89 9.54 -7.45
N LEU A 37 -10.68 9.94 -7.06
CA LEU A 37 -9.61 10.33 -8.00
C LEU A 37 -9.10 9.15 -8.84
N SER A 38 -9.14 7.95 -8.28
CA SER A 38 -8.61 6.74 -8.93
C SER A 38 -9.66 6.04 -9.82
N PHE A 39 -10.92 6.02 -9.40
CA PHE A 39 -11.98 5.19 -10.01
C PHE A 39 -13.26 5.97 -10.36
N GLY A 40 -13.38 7.25 -9.99
CA GLY A 40 -14.57 8.07 -10.28
C GLY A 40 -15.83 7.66 -9.51
N ARG A 41 -15.68 6.89 -8.43
CA ARG A 41 -16.77 6.31 -7.63
C ARG A 41 -16.77 6.89 -6.21
N GLU A 42 -17.95 6.98 -5.60
CA GLU A 42 -18.13 7.37 -4.20
C GLU A 42 -18.01 6.15 -3.26
N LEU A 43 -17.71 6.38 -1.98
CA LEU A 43 -17.43 5.32 -1.00
C LEU A 43 -18.57 4.31 -0.87
N GLU A 44 -19.81 4.80 -0.88
CA GLU A 44 -21.01 3.99 -0.66
C GLU A 44 -21.25 2.99 -1.79
N THR A 45 -20.52 3.11 -2.89
CA THR A 45 -20.60 2.19 -4.03
C THR A 45 -19.64 1.01 -3.91
N PHE A 46 -18.72 1.03 -2.95
CA PHE A 46 -17.76 -0.05 -2.70
C PHE A 46 -18.26 -0.94 -1.57
N ASP A 47 -17.98 -2.23 -1.68
CA ASP A 47 -18.25 -3.17 -0.59
C ASP A 47 -17.30 -2.91 0.60
N LEU A 48 -17.71 -3.31 1.80
CA LEU A 48 -16.90 -3.12 3.02
C LEU A 48 -15.51 -3.75 2.89
N ASP A 49 -15.42 -4.96 2.33
CA ASP A 49 -14.15 -5.66 2.13
C ASP A 49 -13.22 -4.90 1.15
N GLU A 50 -13.78 -4.28 0.09
CA GLU A 50 -13.01 -3.44 -0.84
C GLU A 50 -12.45 -2.20 -0.13
N LEU A 51 -13.27 -1.58 0.74
CA LEU A 51 -12.85 -0.41 1.50
C LEU A 51 -11.77 -0.76 2.54
N GLU A 52 -11.91 -1.88 3.24
CA GLU A 52 -10.90 -2.37 4.18
C GLU A 52 -9.58 -2.67 3.48
N LEU A 53 -9.63 -3.32 2.31
CA LEU A 53 -8.44 -3.61 1.51
C LEU A 53 -7.78 -2.33 0.99
N ALA A 54 -8.57 -1.37 0.52
CA ALA A 54 -8.07 -0.07 0.07
C ALA A 54 -7.36 0.70 1.20
N ARG A 55 -7.90 0.68 2.43
CA ARG A 55 -7.24 1.27 3.61
C ARG A 55 -5.92 0.59 3.92
N LEU A 56 -5.90 -0.74 3.87
CA LEU A 56 -4.70 -1.51 4.14
C LEU A 56 -3.60 -1.19 3.12
N VAL A 57 -3.96 -1.13 1.84
CA VAL A 57 -3.05 -0.76 0.74
C VAL A 57 -2.51 0.64 0.94
N PHE A 58 -3.37 1.62 1.23
CA PHE A 58 -2.95 2.99 1.50
C PHE A 58 -1.92 3.05 2.63
N ALA A 59 -2.27 2.46 3.78
CA ALA A 59 -1.43 2.47 4.97
C ALA A 59 -0.06 1.85 4.71
N GLN A 60 -0.03 0.73 3.98
CA GLN A 60 1.20 0.03 3.62
C GLN A 60 2.09 0.87 2.70
N VAL A 61 1.51 1.53 1.70
CA VAL A 61 2.24 2.37 0.75
C VAL A 61 2.75 3.64 1.44
N ALA A 62 1.95 4.23 2.33
CA ALA A 62 2.35 5.37 3.15
C ALA A 62 3.55 5.03 4.04
N LEU A 63 3.57 3.83 4.63
CA LEU A 63 4.70 3.35 5.44
C LEU A 63 5.98 3.23 4.60
N MET A 64 5.89 2.61 3.41
CA MET A 64 7.03 2.47 2.50
C MET A 64 7.54 3.83 2.00
N ALA A 65 6.63 4.73 1.60
CA ALA A 65 6.97 6.07 1.15
C ALA A 65 7.65 6.88 2.27
N GLY A 66 7.08 6.88 3.47
CA GLY A 66 7.63 7.57 4.63
C GLY A 66 9.04 7.07 4.98
N ALA A 67 9.23 5.75 5.04
CA ALA A 67 10.54 5.14 5.30
C ALA A 67 11.58 5.45 4.22
N ALA A 68 11.17 5.47 2.95
CA ALA A 68 12.06 5.80 1.85
C ALA A 68 12.48 7.28 1.88
N LEU A 69 11.56 8.19 2.19
CA LEU A 69 11.81 9.63 2.31
C LEU A 69 12.68 9.97 3.52
N SER A 70 12.51 9.25 4.64
CA SER A 70 13.34 9.43 5.84
C SER A 70 14.69 8.71 5.77
N ALA A 71 14.96 7.98 4.69
CA ALA A 71 16.12 7.10 4.53
C ALA A 71 16.25 6.03 5.63
N ASP A 72 15.12 5.61 6.22
CA ASP A 72 15.09 4.51 7.19
C ASP A 72 15.07 3.16 6.47
N SER A 73 16.26 2.61 6.24
CA SER A 73 16.42 1.36 5.51
C SER A 73 15.83 0.15 6.23
N GLU A 74 15.79 0.15 7.56
CA GLU A 74 15.27 -1.00 8.33
C GLU A 74 13.75 -1.05 8.22
N VAL A 75 13.08 0.08 8.45
CA VAL A 75 11.64 0.20 8.29
C VAL A 75 11.23 -0.03 6.84
N PHE A 76 12.00 0.49 5.86
CA PHE A 76 11.70 0.27 4.45
C PHE A 76 11.74 -1.21 4.06
N VAL A 77 12.79 -1.95 4.44
CA VAL A 77 12.89 -3.39 4.16
C VAL A 77 11.77 -4.18 4.85
N GLY A 78 11.44 -3.82 6.09
CA GLY A 78 10.31 -4.43 6.81
C GLY A 78 8.97 -4.18 6.12
N ALA A 79 8.70 -2.94 5.73
CA ALA A 79 7.49 -2.54 5.03
C ALA A 79 7.40 -3.20 3.63
N GLU A 80 8.52 -3.32 2.92
CA GLU A 80 8.58 -3.99 1.62
C GLU A 80 8.23 -5.49 1.72
N ARG A 81 8.68 -6.17 2.79
CA ARG A 81 8.29 -7.56 3.05
C ARG A 81 6.80 -7.68 3.32
N LEU A 82 6.23 -6.79 4.13
CA LEU A 82 4.78 -6.74 4.38
C LEU A 82 3.98 -6.53 3.08
N TRP A 83 4.46 -5.66 2.19
CA TRP A 83 3.88 -5.52 0.85
C TRP A 83 4.00 -6.81 0.04
N GLY A 84 5.14 -7.49 0.09
CA GLY A 84 5.34 -8.84 -0.47
C GLY A 84 4.28 -9.84 -0.02
N ASP A 85 4.01 -9.91 1.27
CA ASP A 85 3.00 -10.80 1.85
C ASP A 85 1.57 -10.42 1.43
N MET A 86 1.31 -9.13 1.27
CA MET A 86 0.00 -8.62 0.81
C MET A 86 -0.28 -8.94 -0.66
N GLN A 87 0.75 -9.07 -1.52
CA GLN A 87 0.58 -9.27 -2.97
C GLN A 87 -0.28 -10.49 -3.33
N ALA A 88 -0.31 -11.54 -2.49
CA ALA A 88 -1.16 -12.71 -2.72
C ALA A 88 -2.66 -12.44 -2.51
N ARG A 89 -3.01 -11.34 -1.81
CA ARG A 89 -4.37 -10.98 -1.39
C ARG A 89 -4.93 -9.78 -2.16
N ILE A 90 -4.10 -9.03 -2.88
CA ILE A 90 -4.50 -7.82 -3.60
C ILE A 90 -4.62 -8.06 -5.09
N GLY A 91 -5.59 -7.39 -5.73
CA GLY A 91 -5.84 -7.49 -7.16
C GLY A 91 -5.29 -6.29 -7.93
N LYS A 92 -5.60 -6.27 -9.24
CA LYS A 92 -5.18 -5.18 -10.14
C LYS A 92 -5.67 -3.81 -9.67
N GLN A 93 -6.85 -3.75 -9.06
CA GLN A 93 -7.45 -2.51 -8.56
C GLN A 93 -6.59 -1.91 -7.44
N GLU A 94 -6.18 -2.71 -6.47
CA GLU A 94 -5.35 -2.31 -5.34
C GLU A 94 -3.94 -1.91 -5.77
N HIS A 95 -3.35 -2.63 -6.74
CA HIS A 95 -2.08 -2.23 -7.33
C HIS A 95 -2.20 -0.86 -8.03
N THR A 96 -3.31 -0.63 -8.73
CA THR A 96 -3.59 0.67 -9.37
C THR A 96 -3.74 1.76 -8.30
N LEU A 97 -4.44 1.48 -7.20
CA LEU A 97 -4.60 2.40 -6.08
C LEU A 97 -3.25 2.78 -5.44
N ALA A 98 -2.43 1.77 -5.17
CA ALA A 98 -1.09 1.95 -4.59
C ALA A 98 -0.21 2.86 -5.45
N LYS A 99 -0.17 2.58 -6.76
CA LYS A 99 0.56 3.39 -7.74
C LYS A 99 0.02 4.82 -7.77
N ARG A 100 -1.31 4.97 -7.88
CA ARG A 100 -1.94 6.29 -7.98
C ARG A 100 -1.67 7.15 -6.75
N PHE A 101 -1.64 6.55 -5.58
CA PHE A 101 -1.30 7.25 -4.34
C PHE A 101 0.15 7.78 -4.36
N LEU A 102 1.12 6.97 -4.77
CA LEU A 102 2.52 7.43 -4.90
C LEU A 102 2.69 8.50 -5.97
N GLU A 103 1.98 8.40 -7.09
CA GLU A 103 1.96 9.44 -8.13
C GLU A 103 1.40 10.76 -7.60
N LEU A 104 0.36 10.72 -6.76
CA LEU A 104 -0.22 11.91 -6.14
C LEU A 104 0.74 12.51 -5.11
N LEU A 105 1.39 11.69 -4.28
CA LEU A 105 2.43 12.16 -3.37
C LEU A 105 3.58 12.82 -4.13
N ALA A 106 4.06 12.21 -5.23
CA ALA A 106 5.13 12.77 -6.04
C ALA A 106 4.77 14.11 -6.71
N GLN A 107 3.49 14.50 -6.76
CA GLN A 107 3.04 15.79 -7.28
C GLN A 107 2.99 16.89 -6.22
N ASP A 108 3.19 16.57 -4.93
CA ASP A 108 3.22 17.56 -3.87
C ASP A 108 4.42 18.52 -4.07
N GLU A 109 4.13 19.82 -4.15
CA GLU A 109 5.12 20.87 -4.33
C GLU A 109 6.08 20.99 -3.13
N MET A 110 5.68 20.48 -1.96
CA MET A 110 6.50 20.48 -0.75
C MET A 110 7.67 19.48 -0.82
N HIS A 111 7.62 18.49 -1.73
CA HIS A 111 8.74 17.59 -1.94
C HIS A 111 9.86 18.23 -2.75
N THR A 112 11.09 17.85 -2.44
CA THR A 112 12.25 18.11 -3.29
C THR A 112 12.20 17.27 -4.56
N GLU A 113 12.96 17.66 -5.57
CA GLU A 113 13.08 16.89 -6.81
C GLU A 113 13.59 15.47 -6.59
N SER A 114 14.51 15.28 -5.64
CA SER A 114 15.03 13.95 -5.28
C SER A 114 13.96 13.07 -4.64
N GLU A 115 13.15 13.62 -3.75
CA GLU A 115 12.04 12.92 -3.09
C GLU A 115 10.95 12.54 -4.09
N ARG A 116 10.57 13.47 -4.99
CA ARG A 116 9.65 13.16 -6.10
C ARG A 116 10.16 12.01 -6.95
N ARG A 117 11.44 12.03 -7.35
CA ARG A 117 12.05 10.93 -8.11
C ARG A 117 12.05 9.61 -7.36
N LEU A 118 12.27 9.64 -6.05
CA LEU A 118 12.22 8.45 -5.20
C LEU A 118 10.80 7.87 -5.16
N LEU A 119 9.78 8.72 -4.97
CA LEU A 119 8.37 8.31 -4.97
C LEU A 119 7.93 7.75 -6.33
N THR A 120 8.34 8.37 -7.44
CA THR A 120 8.08 7.86 -8.79
C THR A 120 8.71 6.48 -9.00
N LYS A 121 9.97 6.29 -8.63
CA LYS A 121 10.64 4.98 -8.73
C LYS A 121 9.98 3.93 -7.86
N LEU A 122 9.51 4.31 -6.67
CA LEU A 122 8.76 3.41 -5.81
C LEU A 122 7.45 2.99 -6.49
N ALA A 123 6.74 3.92 -7.14
CA ALA A 123 5.51 3.63 -7.88
C ALA A 123 5.75 2.65 -9.04
N GLU A 124 6.85 2.84 -9.79
CA GLU A 124 7.28 1.93 -10.85
C GLU A 124 7.61 0.53 -10.32
N ALA A 125 8.33 0.45 -9.19
CA ALA A 125 8.71 -0.83 -8.58
C ALA A 125 7.50 -1.67 -8.11
N LEU A 126 6.37 -1.04 -7.80
CA LEU A 126 5.13 -1.76 -7.46
C LEU A 126 4.47 -2.42 -8.68
N GLU A 127 4.81 -2.01 -9.91
CA GLU A 127 4.27 -2.54 -11.17
C GLU A 127 5.04 -3.75 -11.69
N ASP A 128 6.35 -3.78 -11.47
CA ASP A 128 7.24 -4.86 -11.96
C ASP A 128 7.08 -6.17 -11.18
N ARG A 129 6.53 -6.11 -9.96
CA ARG A 129 6.24 -7.29 -9.15
C ARG A 129 4.91 -7.93 -9.56
N ARG A 130 4.85 -8.43 -10.80
CA ARG A 130 3.82 -9.43 -11.14
C ARG A 130 4.20 -10.73 -10.44
N PRO A 131 3.26 -11.46 -9.82
CA PRO A 131 3.53 -12.84 -9.46
C PRO A 131 3.89 -13.58 -10.75
N HIS A 132 5.11 -14.12 -10.82
CA HIS A 132 5.49 -15.11 -11.81
C HIS A 132 4.65 -16.38 -11.58
N HIS A 133 3.38 -16.35 -11.95
CA HIS A 133 2.59 -17.55 -12.18
C HIS A 133 2.71 -17.89 -13.66
N GLY A 134 3.69 -18.75 -13.98
CA GLY A 134 3.85 -19.23 -15.35
C GLY A 134 5.15 -19.97 -15.63
N ALA A 135 5.33 -21.14 -15.04
CA ALA A 135 5.81 -22.32 -15.77
C ALA A 135 5.59 -23.59 -14.93
N PRO A 136 4.57 -24.42 -15.23
CA PRO A 136 4.62 -25.83 -14.88
C PRO A 136 5.63 -26.55 -15.78
N ALA A 137 6.19 -27.62 -15.21
CA ALA A 137 7.24 -28.45 -15.75
C ALA A 137 7.04 -28.90 -17.20
N SER A 138 8.17 -29.04 -17.90
CA SER A 138 8.36 -30.00 -18.99
C SER A 138 9.65 -30.75 -18.74
#